data_AF-A0A023H416-F1
#
_entry.id   AF-A0A023H416-F1
#
_cell.length_a   1.000
_cell.length_b   1.000
_cell.length_c   1.000
_cell.angle_alpha   90.00
_cell.angle_beta   90.00
_cell.angle_gamma   90.00
#
_symmetry.space_group_name_H-M   'P 1'
#
loop_
_entity.id
_entity.type
_entity.pdbx_description
1 polymer ?
#
loop_
_entity_poly.entity_id
_entity_poly.type
_entity_poly.pdbx_seq_one_letter_code
_entity_poly.pdbx_strand_id
1 'polypeptide(L)' 'NAMANHGILPRDGRGITFPELNHKIRQTYNFAPTFCFFVPNFSANMLGKSYSKDKFDLSELDLHSAKGIEHDA' A
#
# COMPACT_ATOMS: atom_id res chain seq x y z
N ASN A 1 7.99 -3.20 1.64
CA ASN A 1 9.15 -3.81 2.34
C ASN A 1 10.23 -2.80 2.73
N ALA A 2 10.93 -2.11 1.82
CA ALA A 2 12.01 -1.17 2.19
C ALA A 2 11.59 -0.13 3.25
N MET A 3 10.47 0.56 3.06
CA MET A 3 9.94 1.51 4.06
C MET A 3 9.69 0.88 5.45
N ALA A 4 9.21 -0.37 5.54
CA ALA A 4 9.02 -1.06 6.82
C ALA A 4 10.36 -1.42 7.47
N ASN A 5 11.33 -1.91 6.68
CA ASN A 5 12.68 -2.22 7.16
C ASN A 5 13.39 -0.98 7.74
N HIS A 6 13.12 0.19 7.18
CA HIS A 6 13.65 1.48 7.65
C HIS A 6 12.77 2.17 8.72
N GLY A 7 11.67 1.55 9.18
CA GLY A 7 10.80 2.10 10.20
C GLY A 7 9.96 3.31 9.76
N ILE A 8 9.82 3.51 8.44
CA ILE A 8 8.96 4.55 7.84
C ILE A 8 7.50 4.10 7.86
N LEU A 9 7.27 2.81 7.63
CA LEU A 9 6.04 2.08 7.95
C LEU A 9 6.27 1.23 9.21
N PRO A 10 5.20 0.72 9.87
CA PRO A 10 5.33 -0.27 10.93
C PRO A 10 6.30 -1.40 10.54
N ARG A 11 7.25 -1.71 11.44
CA ARG A 11 8.34 -2.67 11.16
C ARG A 11 7.84 -4.10 10.94
N ASP A 12 6.70 -4.44 11.53
CA ASP A 12 6.02 -5.72 11.34
C ASP A 12 5.17 -5.76 10.05
N GLY A 13 5.05 -4.63 9.35
CA GLY A 13 4.28 -4.50 8.12
C GLY A 13 2.77 -4.56 8.34
N ARG A 14 2.25 -4.32 9.54
CA ARG A 14 0.82 -4.49 9.86
C ARG A 14 0.10 -3.20 10.19
N GLY A 15 -1.23 -3.21 9.98
CA GLY A 15 -2.12 -2.15 10.42
C GLY A 15 -1.90 -0.79 9.75
N ILE A 16 -1.45 -0.80 8.50
CA ILE A 16 -1.12 0.39 7.71
C ILE A 16 -2.40 0.98 7.11
N THR A 17 -2.58 2.29 7.21
CA THR A 17 -3.69 2.96 6.51
C THR A 17 -3.28 3.32 5.08
N PHE A 18 -4.22 3.30 4.12
CA PHE A 18 -3.90 3.69 2.74
C PHE A 18 -3.45 5.17 2.61
N PRO A 19 -4.02 6.15 3.35
CA PRO A 19 -3.53 7.52 3.34
C PRO A 19 -2.11 7.65 3.91
N GLU A 20 -1.77 6.89 4.94
CA GLU A 20 -0.40 6.82 5.44
C GLU A 20 0.55 6.32 4.36
N LEU A 21 0.22 5.23 3.67
CA LEU A 21 1.04 4.72 2.58
C LEU A 21 1.25 5.76 1.48
N ASN A 22 0.18 6.45 1.05
CA ASN A 22 0.25 7.54 0.07
C ASN A 22 1.25 8.63 0.49
N HIS A 23 1.08 9.18 1.71
CA HIS A 23 1.94 10.24 2.20
C HIS A 23 3.40 9.79 2.37
N LYS A 24 3.61 8.59 2.92
CA LYS A 24 4.95 8.07 3.20
C LYS A 24 5.73 7.72 1.93
N ILE A 25 5.08 7.18 0.89
CA ILE A 25 5.74 6.93 -0.41
C ILE A 25 6.23 8.25 -0.99
N ARG A 26 5.38 9.28 -1.04
CA ARG A 26 5.77 10.60 -1.55
C ARG A 26 6.95 11.19 -0.79
N GLN A 27 6.90 11.13 0.55
CA GLN A 27 7.98 11.66 1.39
C GLN A 27 9.30 10.89 1.23
N THR A 28 9.24 9.58 1.02
CA THR A 28 10.42 8.71 1.00
C THR A 28 11.09 8.68 -0.38
N TYR A 29 10.29 8.64 -1.45
CA TYR A 29 10.77 8.38 -2.80
C TYR A 29 10.53 9.54 -3.77
N ASN A 30 9.92 10.64 -3.31
CA ASN A 30 9.59 11.79 -4.15
C ASN A 30 8.74 11.43 -5.38
N PHE A 31 7.87 10.43 -5.25
CA PHE A 31 6.95 10.03 -6.31
C PHE A 31 5.86 11.07 -6.52
N ALA A 32 5.37 11.13 -7.76
CA ALA A 32 4.29 12.04 -8.13
C ALA A 32 3.03 11.77 -7.26
N PRO A 33 2.27 12.81 -6.88
CA PRO A 33 1.13 12.64 -5.97
C PRO A 33 0.03 11.75 -6.53
N THR A 34 -0.16 11.79 -7.86
CA THR A 34 -1.13 10.96 -8.58
C THR A 34 -0.82 9.48 -8.43
N PHE A 35 0.45 9.09 -8.56
CA PHE A 35 0.88 7.70 -8.40
C PHE A 35 0.75 7.24 -6.94
N CYS A 36 1.13 8.11 -5.99
CA CYS A 36 1.01 7.84 -4.55
C CYS A 36 -0.44 7.65 -4.10
N PHE A 37 -1.41 8.23 -4.81
CA PHE A 37 -2.83 7.97 -4.58
C PHE A 37 -3.33 6.73 -5.31
N PHE A 38 -2.99 6.60 -6.60
CA PHE A 38 -3.51 5.53 -7.46
C PHE A 38 -3.21 4.14 -6.92
N VAL A 39 -1.94 3.85 -6.59
CA VAL A 39 -1.54 2.50 -6.18
C VAL A 39 -2.22 2.07 -4.87
N PRO A 40 -2.19 2.85 -3.76
CA PRO A 40 -2.88 2.46 -2.54
C PRO A 40 -4.41 2.41 -2.70
N ASN A 41 -5.00 3.29 -3.52
CA ASN A 41 -6.43 3.23 -3.82
C ASN A 41 -6.80 1.98 -4.62
N PHE A 42 -5.97 1.58 -5.58
CA PHE A 42 -6.14 0.32 -6.30
C PHE A 42 -6.07 -0.87 -5.35
N SER A 43 -5.06 -0.92 -4.47
CA SER A 43 -4.93 -1.96 -3.43
C SER A 43 -6.14 -2.02 -2.50
N ALA A 44 -6.69 -0.87 -2.09
CA ALA A 44 -7.90 -0.83 -1.27
C ALA A 44 -9.09 -1.48 -1.99
N ASN A 45 -9.32 -1.14 -3.26
CA ASN A 45 -10.39 -1.72 -4.06
C ASN A 45 -10.19 -3.22 -4.31
N MET A 46 -8.96 -3.65 -4.61
CA MET A 46 -8.59 -5.05 -4.78
C MET A 46 -8.92 -5.88 -3.53
N LEU A 47 -8.63 -5.34 -2.35
CA LEU A 47 -8.88 -5.99 -1.06
C LEU A 47 -10.32 -5.83 -0.55
N GLY A 48 -11.20 -5.14 -1.30
CA GLY A 48 -12.56 -4.84 -0.86
C GLY A 48 -12.63 -3.93 0.38
N LYS A 49 -11.61 -3.10 0.59
CA LYS A 49 -11.45 -2.21 1.75
C LYS A 49 -11.73 -0.75 1.40
N SER A 50 -12.16 0.01 2.39
CA SER A 50 -12.29 1.46 2.31
C SER A 50 -10.92 2.12 2.42
N TYR A 51 -10.53 2.86 1.38
CA TYR A 51 -9.29 3.65 1.38
C TYR A 51 -9.18 4.57 2.62
N SER A 52 -10.28 5.17 3.08
CA SER A 52 -10.24 6.18 4.15
C SER A 52 -10.42 5.63 5.57
N LYS A 53 -10.96 4.42 5.72
CA LYS A 53 -11.33 3.88 7.04
C LYS A 53 -10.54 2.64 7.43
N ASP A 54 -10.16 1.83 6.46
CA ASP A 54 -9.59 0.53 6.71
C ASP A 54 -8.07 0.55 6.71
N LYS A 55 -7.53 -0.55 7.26
CA LYS A 55 -6.11 -0.84 7.32
C LYS A 55 -5.81 -2.13 6.59
N PHE A 56 -4.57 -2.28 6.19
CA PHE A 56 -4.08 -3.51 5.60
C PHE A 56 -2.68 -3.87 6.13
N ASP A 57 -2.36 -5.15 6.01
CA ASP A 57 -1.03 -5.69 6.26
C ASP A 57 -0.30 -5.88 4.93
N LEU A 58 1.02 -5.66 4.88
CA LEU A 58 1.80 -5.77 3.64
C LEU A 58 1.62 -7.13 2.95
N SER A 59 1.45 -8.21 3.70
CA SER A 59 1.20 -9.56 3.17
C SER A 59 -0.15 -9.71 2.45
N GLU A 60 -1.12 -8.82 2.69
CA GLU A 60 -2.37 -8.83 1.92
C GLU A 60 -2.14 -8.42 0.45
N LEU A 61 -1.03 -7.74 0.14
CA LEU A 61 -0.67 -7.38 -1.23
C LEU A 61 -0.14 -8.58 -2.04
N ASP A 62 0.17 -9.70 -1.38
CA ASP A 62 0.60 -10.95 -2.03
C ASP A 62 -0.59 -11.75 -2.60
N LEU A 63 -1.80 -11.19 -2.59
CA LEU A 63 -3.00 -11.81 -3.14
C LEU A 63 -2.93 -11.94 -4.67
N HIS A 64 -2.57 -13.13 -5.16
CA HIS A 64 -2.66 -13.46 -6.57
C HIS A 64 -4.11 -13.54 -7.03
N SER A 65 -4.52 -12.63 -7.91
CA SER A 65 -5.86 -12.66 -8.49
C SER A 65 -5.91 -11.95 -9.84
N ALA A 66 -6.92 -12.28 -10.67
CA ALA A 66 -7.10 -11.66 -11.99
C ALA A 66 -7.35 -10.13 -11.94
N LYS A 67 -7.67 -9.58 -10.76
CA LYS A 67 -7.82 -8.14 -10.51
C LYS A 67 -6.77 -7.63 -9.51
N GLY A 68 -5.76 -8.45 -9.24
CA GLY A 68 -4.73 -8.24 -8.25
C GLY A 68 -3.62 -7.31 -8.74
N ILE A 69 -2.84 -6.79 -7.81
CA ILE A 69 -1.59 -6.08 -8.12
C ILE A 69 -0.43 -7.05 -8.33
N GLU A 70 -0.43 -8.19 -7.64
CA GLU A 70 0.53 -9.28 -7.81
C GLU A 70 0.14 -10.12 -9.04
N HIS A 71 1.14 -10.42 -9.89
CA HIS A 71 0.97 -10.96 -11.23
C HIS A 71 2.21 -11.74 -11.70
N ASP A 72 2.01 -12.71 -12.60
CA ASP A 72 3.08 -13.38 -13.35
C ASP A 72 3.72 -12.43 -14.37
N ALA A 73 4.99 -12.67 -14.74
CA ALA A 73 5.78 -11.83 -15.64
C ALA A 73 5.59 -12.13 -17.14
#